data_AF-A0A9Q3F1H5-F1
#
_entry.id   AF-A0A9Q3F1H5-F1
#
_cell.length_a   1.000
_cell.length_b   1.000
_cell.length_c   1.000
_cell.angle_alpha   90.00
_cell.angle_beta   90.00
_cell.angle_gamma   90.00
#
_symmetry.space_group_name_H-M   'P 1'
#
loop_
_entity.id
_entity.type
_entity.pdbx_description
1 polymer ?
#
loop_
_entity_poly.entity_id
_entity_poly.type
_entity_poly.pdbx_seq_one_letter_code
_entity_poly.pdbx_strand_id
1 'polypeptide(L)'
;MDRWRRDTQFDPVHITQDTPSGKLSTKLQSVQQDVKRELEFSKNRFKRYADKSRASTPVFNPGDMVWLASKNIKSTRPTKKLCERLLGPFPILKKVSTRAYHLKLQSQWKYIYPVFHMSLLEPVKKSTTPNQNQEPPPPVIIEEE
;
A
#
# COMPACT_ATOMS: atom_id res chain seq x y z
N MET A 1 -24.35 20.19 63.85
CA MET A 1 -25.08 19.17 63.07
C MET A 1 -24.13 18.69 62.00
N ASP A 2 -23.58 17.48 62.09
CA ASP A 2 -22.94 16.77 60.97
C ASP A 2 -22.68 15.32 61.38
N ARG A 3 -23.61 14.42 61.04
CA ARG A 3 -23.62 13.00 61.44
C ARG A 3 -23.76 12.07 60.23
N TRP A 4 -22.96 12.29 59.17
CA TRP A 4 -23.09 11.58 57.88
C TRP A 4 -21.78 11.20 57.18
N ARG A 5 -20.65 11.04 57.87
CA ARG A 5 -19.50 10.31 57.32
C ARG A 5 -19.40 8.94 57.97
N ARG A 6 -20.07 7.95 57.37
CA ARG A 6 -19.71 6.55 57.55
C ARG A 6 -18.57 6.29 56.59
N ASP A 7 -17.36 6.13 57.10
CA ASP A 7 -16.23 5.61 56.35
C ASP A 7 -16.57 4.15 56.00
N THR A 8 -17.23 3.94 54.86
CA THR A 8 -17.50 2.61 54.32
C THR A 8 -16.21 2.08 53.71
N GLN A 9 -15.30 1.62 54.56
CA GLN A 9 -14.21 0.75 54.15
C GLN A 9 -14.83 -0.59 53.75
N PHE A 10 -15.08 -0.76 52.45
CA PHE A 10 -15.42 -2.07 51.90
C PHE A 10 -14.17 -2.94 51.95
N ASP A 11 -14.16 -3.96 52.81
CA ASP A 11 -13.09 -4.96 52.76
C ASP A 11 -13.12 -5.63 51.39
N PRO A 12 -11.97 -5.67 50.67
CA PRO A 12 -11.95 -6.25 49.35
C PRO A 12 -12.31 -7.73 49.46
N VAL A 13 -13.36 -8.13 48.74
CA VAL A 13 -13.71 -9.54 48.59
C VAL A 13 -12.53 -10.22 47.92
N HIS A 14 -11.72 -10.92 48.71
CA HIS A 14 -10.61 -11.71 48.21
C HIS A 14 -11.20 -12.87 47.39
N ILE A 15 -11.30 -12.68 46.07
CA ILE A 15 -11.66 -13.73 45.12
C ILE A 15 -10.45 -14.67 45.05
N THR A 16 -10.34 -15.56 46.04
CA THR A 16 -9.37 -16.65 46.00
C THR A 16 -9.80 -17.66 44.95
N GLN A 17 -8.84 -18.31 44.29
CA GLN A 17 -9.12 -19.20 43.16
C GLN A 17 -9.98 -20.41 43.55
N ASP A 18 -10.09 -20.72 44.84
CA ASP A 18 -10.88 -21.83 45.37
C ASP A 18 -12.38 -21.50 45.52
N THR A 19 -12.77 -20.22 45.50
CA THR A 19 -14.18 -19.83 45.46
C THR A 19 -14.81 -20.17 44.10
N PRO A 20 -16.11 -20.52 44.04
CA PRO A 20 -16.80 -20.82 42.78
C PRO A 20 -16.65 -19.71 41.72
N SER A 21 -16.65 -18.45 42.16
CA SER A 21 -16.43 -17.29 41.30
C SER A 21 -14.98 -17.20 40.78
N GLY A 22 -13.99 -17.49 41.63
CA GLY A 22 -12.59 -17.58 41.24
C GLY A 22 -12.34 -18.66 40.19
N LYS A 23 -12.91 -19.86 40.38
CA LYS A 23 -12.83 -20.98 39.42
C LYS A 23 -13.45 -20.65 38.06
N LEU A 24 -14.56 -19.93 38.04
CA LEU A 24 -15.19 -19.47 36.80
C LEU A 24 -14.31 -18.44 36.08
N SER A 25 -13.74 -17.48 36.83
CA SER A 25 -12.86 -16.45 36.28
C SER A 25 -11.62 -17.05 35.64
N THR A 26 -10.95 -17.99 36.31
CA THR A 26 -9.76 -18.67 35.75
C THR A 26 -10.09 -19.47 34.50
N LYS A 27 -11.25 -20.15 34.48
CA LYS A 27 -11.75 -20.87 33.30
C LYS A 27 -12.06 -19.93 32.13
N LEU A 28 -12.67 -18.77 32.39
CA LEU A 28 -12.91 -17.77 31.35
C LEU A 28 -11.61 -17.20 30.80
N GLN A 29 -10.64 -16.90 31.68
CA GLN A 29 -9.31 -16.45 31.27
C GLN A 29 -8.60 -17.50 30.42
N SER A 30 -8.66 -18.78 30.78
CA SER A 30 -8.04 -19.85 29.99
C SER A 30 -8.67 -19.95 28.60
N VAL A 31 -10.00 -19.91 28.51
CA VAL A 31 -10.73 -19.92 27.23
C VAL A 31 -10.37 -18.71 26.37
N GLN A 32 -10.28 -17.51 26.97
CA GLN A 32 -9.86 -16.30 26.25
C GLN A 32 -8.43 -16.42 25.71
N GLN A 33 -7.52 -16.99 26.50
CA GLN A 33 -6.13 -17.23 26.11
C GLN A 33 -6.05 -18.18 24.91
N ASP A 34 -6.85 -19.25 24.93
CA ASP A 34 -6.89 -20.24 23.84
C ASP A 34 -7.47 -19.67 22.55
N VAL A 35 -8.58 -18.93 22.65
CA VAL A 35 -9.17 -18.24 21.49
C VAL A 35 -8.18 -17.23 20.88
N LYS A 36 -7.46 -16.47 21.72
CA LYS A 36 -6.45 -15.51 21.25
C LYS A 36 -5.31 -16.23 20.51
N ARG A 37 -4.84 -17.34 21.06
CA ARG A 37 -3.79 -18.17 20.46
C ARG A 37 -4.22 -18.71 19.09
N GLU A 38 -5.42 -19.25 18.99
CA GLU A 38 -5.94 -19.79 17.72
C GLU A 38 -6.13 -18.69 16.68
N LEU A 39 -6.60 -17.52 17.10
CA LEU A 39 -6.74 -16.36 16.23
C LEU A 39 -5.37 -15.88 15.70
N GLU A 40 -4.35 -15.83 16.55
CA GLU A 40 -2.98 -15.50 16.13
C GLU A 40 -2.40 -16.56 15.19
N PHE A 41 -2.61 -17.84 15.48
CA PHE A 41 -2.19 -18.94 14.62
C PHE A 41 -2.84 -18.85 13.23
N SER A 42 -4.15 -18.66 13.19
CA SER A 42 -4.93 -18.49 11.96
C SER A 42 -4.46 -17.25 11.17
N LYS A 43 -4.27 -16.09 11.83
CA LYS A 43 -3.71 -14.89 11.20
C LYS A 43 -2.33 -15.14 10.58
N ASN A 44 -1.45 -15.84 11.30
CA ASN A 44 -0.12 -16.18 10.81
C ASN A 44 -0.18 -17.12 9.61
N ARG A 45 -1.10 -18.10 9.62
CA ARG A 45 -1.34 -19.00 8.49
C ARG A 45 -1.79 -18.22 7.25
N PHE A 46 -2.79 -17.36 7.37
CA PHE A 46 -3.26 -16.52 6.26
C PHE A 46 -2.15 -15.59 5.75
N LYS A 47 -1.38 -14.98 6.64
CA LYS A 47 -0.24 -14.13 6.28
C LYS A 47 0.77 -14.88 5.42
N ARG A 48 1.16 -16.10 5.82
CA ARG A 48 2.12 -16.93 5.06
C ARG A 48 1.64 -17.20 3.64
N TYR A 49 0.38 -17.60 3.47
CA TYR A 49 -0.17 -17.86 2.14
C TYR A 49 -0.29 -16.58 1.30
N ALA A 50 -0.70 -15.46 1.91
CA ALA A 50 -0.81 -14.18 1.22
C ALA A 50 0.57 -13.65 0.78
N ASP A 51 1.57 -13.74 1.66
CA ASP A 51 2.93 -13.26 1.39
C ASP A 51 3.64 -14.14 0.34
N LYS A 52 3.30 -15.43 0.22
CA LYS A 52 3.82 -16.31 -0.84
C LYS A 52 3.50 -15.81 -2.26
N SER A 53 2.36 -15.16 -2.45
CA SER A 53 1.93 -14.63 -3.75
C SER A 53 2.36 -13.18 -4.01
N ARG A 54 2.96 -12.51 -3.02
CA ARG A 54 3.40 -11.11 -3.16
C ARG A 54 4.82 -11.07 -3.72
N ALA A 55 4.99 -10.45 -4.89
CA ALA A 55 6.31 -10.13 -5.40
C ALA A 55 6.98 -9.04 -4.56
N SER A 56 8.32 -9.03 -4.57
CA SER A 56 9.10 -7.94 -3.97
C SER A 56 8.69 -6.61 -4.59
N THR A 57 8.65 -5.58 -3.73
CA THR A 57 8.32 -4.23 -4.17
C THR A 57 9.41 -3.71 -5.08
N PRO A 58 9.13 -3.32 -6.34
CA PRO A 58 10.13 -2.71 -7.19
C PRO A 58 10.59 -1.39 -6.57
N VAL A 59 11.91 -1.25 -6.43
CA VAL A 59 12.55 -0.03 -5.96
C VAL A 59 13.02 0.73 -7.19
N PHE A 60 12.63 2.00 -7.27
CA PHE A 60 13.04 2.89 -8.34
C PHE A 60 13.91 4.02 -7.79
N ASN A 61 14.87 4.46 -8.58
CA ASN A 61 15.74 5.57 -8.25
C ASN A 61 15.32 6.83 -9.02
N PRO A 62 15.64 8.03 -8.50
CA PRO A 62 15.56 9.26 -9.28
C PRO A 62 16.32 9.12 -10.60
N GLY A 63 15.70 9.51 -11.71
CA GLY A 63 16.26 9.39 -13.06
C GLY A 63 15.82 8.14 -13.83
N ASP A 64 15.26 7.12 -13.16
CA ASP A 64 14.74 5.94 -13.85
C ASP A 64 13.53 6.30 -14.71
N MET A 65 13.50 5.75 -15.93
CA MET A 65 12.36 5.87 -16.83
C MET A 65 11.34 4.79 -16.52
N VAL A 66 10.09 5.19 -16.26
CA VAL A 66 8.98 4.29 -15.94
C VAL A 66 7.76 4.57 -16.79
N TRP A 67 7.07 3.51 -17.19
CA TRP A 67 5.74 3.56 -17.77
C TRP A 67 4.70 3.75 -16.67
N LEU A 68 3.67 4.56 -16.93
CA LEU A 68 2.56 4.78 -16.02
C LEU A 68 1.30 4.04 -16.49
N ALA A 69 0.71 3.21 -15.63
CA ALA A 69 -0.55 2.54 -15.93
C ALA A 69 -1.73 3.53 -16.03
N SER A 70 -2.50 3.42 -17.11
CA SER A 70 -3.65 4.31 -17.39
C SER A 70 -4.91 4.03 -16.56
N LYS A 71 -4.86 3.07 -15.62
CA LYS A 71 -6.04 2.54 -14.92
C LYS A 71 -6.93 3.62 -14.26
N ASN A 72 -6.30 4.70 -13.79
CA ASN A 72 -6.94 5.79 -13.05
C ASN A 72 -6.94 7.12 -13.82
N ILE A 73 -6.55 7.12 -15.10
CA ILE A 73 -6.44 8.32 -15.92
C ILE A 73 -7.56 8.29 -16.95
N LYS A 74 -8.32 9.39 -17.03
CA LYS A 74 -9.36 9.55 -18.05
C LYS A 74 -8.68 9.82 -19.39
N SER A 75 -8.89 8.94 -20.35
CA SER A 75 -8.43 9.12 -21.73
C SER A 75 -9.50 9.82 -22.55
N THR A 76 -9.08 10.57 -23.57
CA THR A 76 -9.96 11.16 -24.59
C THR A 76 -10.64 10.10 -25.45
N ARG A 77 -10.12 8.86 -25.48
CA ARG A 77 -10.68 7.79 -26.31
C ARG A 77 -12.08 7.36 -25.82
N PRO A 78 -13.00 7.01 -26.74
CA PRO A 78 -14.40 6.73 -26.42
C PRO A 78 -14.60 5.43 -25.63
N THR A 79 -13.70 4.45 -25.77
CA THR A 79 -13.81 3.15 -25.09
C THR A 79 -12.52 2.77 -24.39
N LYS A 80 -12.65 2.18 -23.20
CA LYS A 80 -11.50 1.72 -22.39
C LYS A 80 -10.70 0.62 -23.07
N LYS A 81 -11.32 -0.20 -23.92
CA LYS A 81 -10.65 -1.31 -24.66
C LYS A 81 -9.61 -0.80 -25.66
N LEU A 82 -9.83 0.38 -26.22
CA LEU A 82 -8.91 1.03 -27.17
C LEU A 82 -8.01 2.07 -26.50
N CYS A 83 -8.10 2.21 -25.17
CA CYS A 83 -7.20 3.07 -24.41
C CYS A 83 -5.82 2.42 -24.29
N GLU A 84 -4.78 3.25 -24.39
CA GLU A 84 -3.43 2.86 -24.04
C GLU A 84 -3.40 2.31 -22.60
N ARG A 85 -2.79 1.14 -22.41
CA ARG A 85 -2.70 0.47 -21.10
C ARG A 85 -1.60 1.09 -20.23
N LEU A 86 -0.50 1.44 -20.88
CA LEU A 86 0.64 2.11 -20.30
C LEU A 86 0.84 3.41 -21.08
N LEU A 87 1.00 4.48 -20.35
CA LEU A 87 1.25 5.80 -20.87
C LEU A 87 2.73 6.09 -20.65
N GLY A 88 3.31 6.81 -21.62
CA GLY A 88 4.67 7.34 -21.75
C GLY A 88 5.77 6.91 -20.75
N PRO A 89 7.02 6.80 -21.21
CA PRO A 89 8.12 6.70 -20.27
C PRO A 89 8.31 8.07 -19.60
N PHE A 90 8.04 8.16 -18.30
CA PHE A 90 8.28 9.35 -17.49
C PHE A 90 9.48 9.13 -16.58
N PRO A 91 10.38 10.13 -16.42
CA PRO A 91 11.45 10.02 -15.47
C PRO A 91 10.93 10.26 -14.05
N ILE A 92 11.43 9.47 -13.10
CA ILE A 92 11.19 9.68 -11.67
C ILE A 92 12.05 10.85 -11.20
N LEU A 93 11.42 11.85 -10.59
CA LEU A 93 12.13 12.99 -9.99
C LEU A 93 12.63 12.66 -8.58
N LYS A 94 11.77 12.05 -7.76
CA LYS A 94 12.11 11.68 -6.38
C LYS A 94 11.16 10.64 -5.82
N LYS A 95 11.63 9.92 -4.81
CA LYS A 95 10.80 9.08 -3.94
C LYS A 95 10.12 9.97 -2.89
N VAL A 96 8.80 9.95 -2.85
CA VAL A 96 8.00 10.76 -1.90
C VAL A 96 7.72 9.94 -0.63
N SER A 97 7.46 8.65 -0.78
CA SER A 97 7.24 7.73 0.33
C SER A 97 7.73 6.33 -0.02
N THR A 98 7.64 5.39 0.92
CA THR A 98 8.03 3.99 0.71
C THR A 98 7.44 3.37 -0.55
N ARG A 99 6.22 3.78 -0.93
CA ARG A 99 5.45 3.22 -2.06
C ARG A 99 4.98 4.26 -3.07
N ALA A 100 5.44 5.51 -2.99
CA ALA A 100 5.01 6.58 -3.89
C ALA A 100 6.18 7.38 -4.45
N TYR A 101 6.11 7.67 -5.75
CA TYR A 101 7.15 8.37 -6.51
C TYR A 101 6.57 9.57 -7.24
N HIS A 102 7.36 10.64 -7.33
CA HIS A 102 7.03 11.83 -8.08
C HIS A 102 7.60 11.71 -9.50
N LEU A 103 6.74 11.83 -10.52
CA LEU A 103 7.12 11.75 -11.93
C LEU A 103 7.20 13.13 -12.57
N LYS A 104 8.07 13.29 -13.56
CA LYS A 104 8.04 14.45 -14.45
C LYS A 104 6.98 14.24 -15.53
N LEU A 105 5.76 14.69 -15.27
CA LEU A 105 4.69 14.65 -16.26
C LEU A 105 4.87 15.73 -17.34
N GLN A 106 4.35 15.47 -18.53
CA GLN A 106 4.31 16.45 -19.62
C GLN A 106 3.26 17.54 -19.36
N SER A 107 3.43 18.72 -19.97
CA SER A 107 2.54 19.89 -19.77
C SER A 107 1.06 19.60 -20.02
N GLN A 108 0.76 18.74 -21.01
CA GLN A 108 -0.60 18.29 -21.32
C GLN A 108 -1.35 17.65 -20.14
N TRP A 109 -0.64 17.19 -19.11
CA TRP A 109 -1.22 16.48 -17.96
C TRP A 109 -1.18 17.31 -16.68
N LYS A 110 -1.12 18.63 -16.80
CA LYS A 110 -1.07 19.58 -15.68
C LYS A 110 -2.16 19.36 -14.62
N TYR A 111 -3.33 18.84 -15.00
CA TYR A 111 -4.44 18.59 -14.08
C TYR A 111 -4.29 17.31 -13.24
N ILE A 112 -3.31 16.45 -13.56
CA ILE A 112 -3.06 15.20 -12.83
C ILE A 112 -1.94 15.44 -11.82
N TYR A 113 -2.18 15.04 -10.57
CA TYR A 113 -1.16 15.14 -9.54
C TYR A 113 0.03 14.20 -9.85
N PRO A 114 1.29 14.69 -9.88
CA PRO A 114 2.43 13.94 -10.41
C PRO A 114 2.99 12.86 -9.45
N VAL A 115 2.26 12.48 -8.40
CA VAL A 115 2.70 11.47 -7.43
C VAL A 115 1.88 10.19 -7.59
N PHE A 116 2.58 9.10 -7.87
CA PHE A 116 1.94 7.81 -8.16
C PHE A 116 2.46 6.70 -7.25
N HIS A 117 1.56 5.77 -6.92
CA HIS A 117 1.90 4.58 -6.19
C HIS A 117 2.67 3.59 -7.07
N MET A 118 3.64 2.88 -6.49
CA MET A 118 4.57 1.96 -7.19
C MET A 118 3.88 0.89 -8.03
N SER A 119 2.65 0.49 -7.67
CA SER A 119 1.87 -0.53 -8.40
C SER A 119 1.35 -0.04 -9.75
N LEU A 120 1.42 1.27 -10.00
CA LEU A 120 1.05 1.89 -11.26
C LEU A 120 2.28 2.15 -12.15
N LEU A 121 3.48 1.82 -11.67
CA LEU A 121 4.73 2.09 -12.37
C LEU A 121 5.32 0.77 -12.87
N GLU A 122 5.68 0.74 -14.15
CA GLU A 122 6.41 -0.39 -14.74
C GLU A 122 7.77 0.11 -15.25
N PRO A 123 8.89 -0.56 -14.95
CA PRO A 123 10.20 -0.15 -15.46
C PRO A 123 10.24 -0.24 -16.98
N VAL A 124 10.85 0.75 -17.63
CA VAL A 124 11.10 0.70 -19.08
C VAL A 124 12.16 -0.37 -19.35
N LYS A 125 11.77 -1.48 -19.98
CA LYS A 125 12.72 -2.50 -20.44
C LYS A 125 13.42 -1.98 -21.69
N LYS A 126 14.73 -1.79 -21.63
CA LYS A 126 15.55 -1.57 -22.82
C LYS A 126 15.58 -2.88 -23.61
N SER A 127 15.26 -2.85 -24.89
CA SER A 127 15.36 -4.03 -25.73
C SER A 127 16.84 -4.41 -25.89
N THR A 128 17.20 -5.65 -25.54
CA THR A 128 18.57 -6.18 -25.70
C THR A 128 18.88 -6.46 -27.18
N THR A 129 17.88 -6.44 -28.04
CA THR A 129 17.99 -6.63 -29.49
C THR A 129 18.47 -5.33 -30.16
N PRO A 130 19.64 -5.32 -30.81
CA PRO A 130 20.28 -4.08 -31.28
C PRO A 130 19.49 -3.30 -32.34
N ASN A 131 18.50 -3.92 -33.00
CA ASN A 131 17.76 -3.33 -34.12
C ASN A 131 16.30 -2.92 -33.77
N GLN A 132 15.93 -2.82 -32.49
CA GLN A 132 14.56 -2.45 -32.05
C GLN A 132 14.48 -1.14 -31.26
N ASN A 133 15.62 -0.54 -30.91
CA ASN A 133 15.63 0.81 -30.35
C ASN A 133 15.50 1.80 -31.51
N GLN A 134 14.27 2.15 -31.89
CA GLN A 134 14.04 3.24 -32.84
C GLN A 134 14.59 4.53 -32.22
N GLU A 135 15.63 5.10 -32.82
CA GLU A 135 16.04 6.46 -32.50
C GLU A 135 14.85 7.39 -32.80
N PRO A 136 14.55 8.37 -31.93
CA PRO A 136 13.50 9.33 -32.21
C PRO A 136 13.79 9.96 -33.59
N PRO A 137 12.78 10.08 -34.45
CA PRO A 137 12.99 10.60 -35.80
C PRO A 137 13.70 11.96 -35.70
N PRO A 138 14.69 12.22 -36.57
CA PRO A 138 15.41 13.49 -36.56
C PRO A 138 14.41 14.65 -36.69
N PRO A 139 14.66 15.79 -36.02
CA PRO A 139 13.78 16.95 -36.09
C PRO A 139 13.66 17.44 -37.54
N VAL A 140 12.42 17.57 -38.00
CA VAL A 140 12.11 18.10 -39.34
C VAL A 140 12.46 19.59 -39.34
N ILE A 141 13.40 19.98 -40.20
CA ILE A 141 13.70 21.39 -40.48
C ILE A 141 12.56 21.89 -41.35
N ILE A 142 11.72 22.78 -40.82
CA ILE A 142 10.73 23.50 -41.61
C ILE A 142 11.44 24.74 -42.13
N GLU A 143 11.75 24.77 -43.43
CA GLU A 143 12.22 25.98 -44.09
C GLU A 143 11.02 26.94 -44.17
N GLU A 144 11.14 28.08 -43.48
CA GLU A 144 10.17 29.18 -43.56
C GLU A 144 10.33 29.86 -44.93
N GLU A 145 9.32 29.75 -45.80
CA GLU A 145 9.13 30.65 -46.96
C GLU A 145 8.29 31.87 -46.54
#